data_AF-A0A1Q6RRV3-F1
#
_entry.id   AF-A0A1Q6RRV3-F1
#
_cell.length_a   1.000
_cell.length_b   1.000
_cell.length_c   1.000
_cell.angle_alpha   90.00
_cell.angle_beta   90.00
_cell.angle_gamma   90.00
#
_symmetry.space_group_name_H-M   'P 1'
#
loop_
_entity.id
_entity.type
_entity.pdbx_description
1 polymer ?
#
loop_
_entity_poly.entity_id
_entity_poly.type
_entity_poly.pdbx_seq_one_letter_code
_entity_poly.pdbx_strand_id
1 'polypeptide(L)'
;MGYVYGSIGAVLAIVVSSIGSCIGVGKAGQLAGGFLSKDPSKFTAMLILQLLPATQGLYGFIVAFMALSQLGMLGGGGVVVNNYEGLAMLVACLPITVIGFVSAIFQGKVVMAGMEMCVKQEGQTGHALLMAVLVEIFAIFSFVISLLAVLGVLGTGITMPAETVDPGAGAAFLPLV
;
A
#
# COMPACT_ATOMS: atom_id res chain seq x y z
N MET A 1 9.22 -1.80 -22.00
CA MET A 1 9.64 -1.95 -20.58
C MET A 1 8.63 -1.33 -19.60
N GLY A 2 7.67 -0.50 -20.05
CA GLY A 2 6.63 0.10 -19.21
C GLY A 2 5.91 -0.88 -18.27
N TYR A 3 5.44 -2.02 -18.78
CA TYR A 3 4.83 -3.06 -17.94
C TYR A 3 5.74 -3.53 -16.80
N VAL A 4 7.04 -3.75 -17.06
CA VAL A 4 7.99 -4.19 -16.03
C VAL A 4 8.09 -3.17 -14.90
N TYR A 5 8.21 -1.88 -15.23
CA TYR A 5 8.26 -0.83 -14.22
C TYR A 5 6.97 -0.73 -13.41
N GLY A 6 5.81 -0.74 -14.08
CA GLY A 6 4.52 -0.69 -13.40
C GLY A 6 4.30 -1.90 -12.48
N SER A 7 4.66 -3.10 -12.94
CA SER A 7 4.57 -4.32 -12.13
C SER A 7 5.51 -4.30 -10.92
N ILE A 8 6.73 -3.77 -11.07
CA ILE A 8 7.64 -3.58 -9.92
C ILE A 8 7.00 -2.67 -8.88
N GLY A 9 6.39 -1.56 -9.30
CA GLY A 9 5.64 -0.67 -8.41
C GLY A 9 4.55 -1.40 -7.63
N ALA A 10 3.70 -2.17 -8.33
CA ALA A 10 2.62 -2.93 -7.73
C ALA A 10 3.15 -3.99 -6.73
N VAL A 11 4.18 -4.74 -7.10
CA VAL A 11 4.79 -5.76 -6.24
C VAL A 11 5.40 -5.12 -4.99
N LEU A 12 6.09 -3.99 -5.13
CA LEU A 12 6.66 -3.28 -3.99
C LEU A 12 5.56 -2.77 -3.04
N ALA A 13 4.46 -2.22 -3.57
CA ALA A 13 3.35 -1.72 -2.77
C ALA A 13 2.80 -2.78 -1.82
N ILE A 14 2.53 -3.99 -2.32
CA ILE A 14 2.03 -5.08 -1.49
C ILE A 14 3.10 -5.70 -0.60
N VAL A 15 4.28 -6.03 -1.14
CA VAL A 15 5.30 -6.78 -0.39
C VAL A 15 5.82 -5.95 0.79
N VAL A 16 6.21 -4.71 0.52
CA VAL A 16 6.89 -3.88 1.52
C VAL A 16 5.91 -3.42 2.60
N SER A 17 4.70 -3.00 2.23
CA SER A 17 3.69 -2.63 3.24
C SER A 17 3.27 -3.84 4.09
N SER A 18 3.13 -5.01 3.49
CA SER A 18 2.78 -6.25 4.21
C SER A 18 3.88 -6.70 5.16
N ILE A 19 5.15 -6.53 4.81
CA ILE A 19 6.26 -6.81 5.75
C ILE A 19 6.12 -5.92 6.99
N GLY A 20 5.82 -4.63 6.83
CA GLY A 20 5.59 -3.72 7.95
C GLY A 20 4.45 -4.21 8.85
N SER A 21 3.34 -4.61 8.24
CA SER A 21 2.19 -5.20 8.94
C SER A 21 2.55 -6.50 9.67
N CYS A 22 3.26 -7.43 9.03
CA CYS A 22 3.70 -8.67 9.67
C CYS A 22 4.57 -8.39 10.91
N ILE A 23 5.46 -7.39 10.84
CA ILE A 23 6.30 -7.00 11.98
C ILE A 23 5.46 -6.38 13.09
N GLY A 24 4.55 -5.45 12.76
CA GLY A 24 3.69 -4.78 13.73
C GLY A 24 2.74 -5.76 14.44
N VAL A 25 1.99 -6.54 13.66
CA VAL A 25 1.05 -7.56 14.15
C VAL A 25 1.79 -8.64 14.92
N GLY A 26 2.91 -9.14 14.39
CA GLY A 26 3.69 -10.22 15.02
C GLY A 26 4.21 -9.84 16.40
N LYS A 27 4.75 -8.62 16.56
CA LYS A 27 5.22 -8.12 17.86
C LYS A 27 4.07 -7.90 18.84
N ALA A 28 2.97 -7.31 18.38
CA ALA A 28 1.77 -7.14 19.21
C ALA A 28 1.19 -8.49 19.67
N GLY A 29 1.15 -9.49 18.79
CA GLY A 29 0.67 -10.84 19.10
C GLY A 29 1.56 -11.58 20.09
N GLN A 30 2.89 -11.43 20.00
CA GLN A 30 3.82 -11.99 20.99
C GLN A 30 3.57 -11.42 22.38
N LEU A 31 3.36 -10.10 22.48
CA LEU A 31 3.05 -9.45 23.75
C LEU A 31 1.67 -9.88 24.29
N ALA A 32 0.66 -9.90 23.42
CA ALA A 32 -0.68 -10.36 23.74
C ALA A 32 -0.67 -11.78 24.32
N GLY A 33 0.05 -12.72 23.70
CA GLY A 33 0.19 -14.09 24.21
C GLY A 33 0.74 -14.15 25.64
N GLY A 34 1.71 -13.28 25.95
CA GLY A 34 2.25 -13.14 27.30
C GLY A 34 1.20 -12.70 28.32
N PHE A 35 0.34 -11.75 27.98
CA PHE A 35 -0.75 -11.30 28.85
C PHE A 35 -1.86 -12.34 28.98
N LEU A 36 -2.25 -12.98 27.88
CA LEU A 36 -3.33 -13.97 27.86
C LEU A 36 -2.97 -15.26 28.60
N SER A 37 -1.68 -15.57 28.76
CA SER A 37 -1.23 -16.65 29.63
C SER A 37 -1.56 -16.41 31.12
N LYS A 38 -1.70 -15.14 31.52
CA LYS A 38 -1.98 -14.72 32.90
C LYS A 38 -3.44 -14.39 33.12
N ASP A 39 -4.05 -13.69 32.15
CA ASP A 39 -5.45 -13.29 32.19
C ASP A 39 -6.12 -13.47 30.82
N PRO A 40 -6.73 -14.65 30.58
CA PRO A 40 -7.45 -14.93 29.34
C PRO A 40 -8.67 -14.02 29.09
N SER A 41 -9.21 -13.38 30.13
CA SER A 41 -10.41 -12.52 29.99
C SER A 41 -10.15 -11.30 29.11
N LYS A 42 -8.88 -10.90 28.92
CA LYS A 42 -8.47 -9.78 28.07
C LYS A 42 -8.35 -10.15 26.58
N PHE A 43 -8.69 -11.39 26.18
CA PHE A 43 -8.55 -11.88 24.81
C PHE A 43 -9.08 -10.92 23.76
N THR A 44 -10.32 -10.47 23.90
CA THR A 44 -10.96 -9.57 22.93
C THR A 44 -10.22 -8.25 22.78
N ALA A 45 -9.78 -7.63 23.89
CA ALA A 45 -9.04 -6.38 23.85
C ALA A 45 -7.68 -6.56 23.17
N MET A 46 -6.96 -7.64 23.49
CA MET A 46 -5.67 -7.96 22.88
C MET A 46 -5.81 -8.26 21.38
N LEU A 47 -6.84 -9.02 21.00
CA LEU A 47 -7.12 -9.38 19.61
C LEU A 47 -7.41 -8.14 18.75
N ILE A 48 -8.23 -7.22 19.26
CA ILE A 48 -8.56 -5.98 18.54
C ILE A 48 -7.29 -5.13 18.37
N LEU A 49 -6.54 -4.91 19.45
CA LEU A 49 -5.35 -4.07 19.41
C LEU A 49 -4.26 -4.66 18.50
N GLN A 50 -4.03 -5.97 18.51
CA GLN A 50 -3.01 -6.59 17.65
C GLN A 50 -3.35 -6.53 16.16
N LEU A 51 -4.63 -6.39 15.81
CA LEU A 51 -5.07 -6.44 14.41
C LEU A 51 -4.83 -5.10 13.70
N LEU A 52 -4.73 -4.00 14.45
CA LEU A 52 -4.62 -2.66 13.87
C LEU A 52 -3.44 -2.49 12.90
N PRO A 53 -2.22 -2.99 13.18
CA PRO A 53 -1.10 -2.86 12.25
C PRO A 53 -1.25 -3.68 10.96
N ALA A 54 -2.32 -4.46 10.78
CA ALA A 54 -2.58 -5.21 9.56
C ALA A 54 -3.12 -4.32 8.41
N THR A 55 -3.65 -3.13 8.70
CA THR A 55 -4.36 -2.31 7.70
C THR A 55 -3.43 -1.81 6.59
N GLN A 56 -2.15 -1.56 6.89
CA GLN A 56 -1.15 -1.08 5.92
C GLN A 56 -0.84 -2.12 4.83
N GLY A 57 -0.81 -3.41 5.18
CA GLY A 57 -0.73 -4.50 4.22
C GLY A 57 -1.92 -4.50 3.26
N LEU A 58 -3.13 -4.32 3.79
CA LEU A 58 -4.36 -4.25 2.99
C LEU A 58 -4.36 -3.02 2.06
N TYR A 59 -3.89 -1.87 2.52
CA TYR A 59 -3.76 -0.67 1.68
C TYR A 59 -2.79 -0.89 0.51
N GLY A 60 -1.62 -1.50 0.77
CA GLY A 60 -0.66 -1.84 -0.27
C GLY A 60 -1.20 -2.89 -1.25
N PHE A 61 -1.96 -3.87 -0.75
CA PHE A 61 -2.67 -4.84 -1.59
C PHE A 61 -3.67 -4.16 -2.54
N ILE A 62 -4.50 -3.23 -2.04
CA ILE A 62 -5.47 -2.51 -2.89
C ILE A 62 -4.74 -1.70 -3.97
N VAL A 63 -3.69 -0.96 -3.61
CA VAL A 63 -2.90 -0.18 -4.59
C VAL A 63 -2.25 -1.09 -5.62
N ALA A 64 -1.66 -2.20 -5.21
CA ALA A 64 -1.07 -3.19 -6.12
C ALA A 64 -2.12 -3.77 -7.09
N PHE A 65 -3.28 -4.16 -6.56
CA PHE A 65 -4.38 -4.70 -7.36
C PHE A 65 -4.87 -3.67 -8.39
N MET A 66 -5.06 -2.42 -7.98
CA MET A 66 -5.43 -1.33 -8.89
C MET A 66 -4.36 -1.06 -9.94
N ALA A 67 -3.08 -1.05 -9.58
CA ALA A 67 -1.99 -0.83 -10.53
C ALA A 67 -1.93 -1.94 -11.59
N LEU A 68 -2.05 -3.21 -11.19
CA LEU A 68 -2.09 -4.33 -12.12
C LEU A 68 -3.34 -4.33 -13.00
N SER A 69 -4.49 -3.89 -12.45
CA SER A 69 -5.71 -3.70 -13.23
C SER A 69 -5.53 -2.64 -14.31
N GLN A 70 -4.94 -1.49 -13.96
CA GLN A 70 -4.70 -0.39 -14.90
C GLN A 70 -3.73 -0.79 -16.01
N LEU A 71 -2.73 -1.62 -15.71
CA LEU A 71 -1.81 -2.19 -16.69
C LEU A 71 -2.44 -3.27 -17.60
N GLY A 72 -3.73 -3.57 -17.45
CA GLY A 72 -4.43 -4.59 -18.24
C GLY A 72 -4.07 -6.05 -17.88
N MET A 73 -3.25 -6.26 -16.86
CA MET A 73 -2.70 -7.58 -16.52
C MET A 73 -3.70 -8.52 -15.84
N LEU A 74 -4.79 -7.99 -15.27
CA LEU A 74 -5.83 -8.78 -14.61
C LEU A 74 -7.03 -9.11 -15.50
N GLY A 75 -7.17 -8.43 -16.65
CA GLY A 75 -8.35 -8.51 -17.52
C GLY A 75 -8.07 -8.96 -18.97
N GLY A 76 -6.82 -9.29 -19.31
CA GLY A 76 -6.45 -9.76 -20.65
C GLY A 76 -6.49 -8.69 -21.75
N GLY A 77 -6.59 -7.41 -21.39
CA GLY A 77 -6.63 -6.30 -22.32
C GLY A 77 -5.23 -5.83 -22.71
N GLY A 78 -4.95 -5.78 -24.02
CA GLY A 78 -3.70 -5.21 -24.55
C GLY A 78 -3.64 -3.70 -24.39
N VAL A 79 -3.34 -3.21 -23.18
CA VAL A 79 -3.11 -1.78 -22.90
C VAL A 79 -1.70 -1.44 -23.34
N VAL A 80 -1.51 -0.63 -24.38
CA VAL A 80 -0.15 -0.23 -24.76
C VAL A 80 0.43 0.72 -23.70
N VAL A 81 1.34 0.21 -22.87
CA VAL A 81 2.03 0.98 -21.81
C VAL A 81 3.41 1.40 -22.29
N ASN A 82 3.62 2.71 -22.39
CA ASN A 82 4.93 3.27 -22.70
C ASN A 82 5.86 3.27 -21.46
N ASN A 83 7.16 3.53 -21.65
CA ASN A 83 8.11 3.46 -20.54
C ASN A 83 7.87 4.55 -19.46
N TYR A 84 7.36 5.73 -19.85
CA TYR A 84 7.06 6.83 -18.94
C TYR A 84 5.85 6.52 -18.05
N GLU A 85 4.78 5.96 -18.61
CA GLU A 85 3.60 5.49 -17.88
C GLU A 85 3.95 4.39 -16.88
N GLY A 86 4.82 3.46 -17.29
CA GLY A 86 5.35 2.43 -16.39
C GLY A 86 6.14 3.00 -15.21
N LEU A 87 7.01 3.97 -15.46
CA LEU A 87 7.76 4.66 -14.40
C LEU A 87 6.84 5.50 -13.51
N ALA A 88 5.86 6.20 -14.08
CA ALA A 88 4.86 6.96 -13.34
C ALA A 88 4.04 6.04 -12.42
N MET A 89 3.65 4.85 -12.91
CA MET A 89 2.97 3.83 -12.11
C MET A 89 3.84 3.33 -10.95
N LEU A 90 5.14 3.13 -11.19
CA LEU A 90 6.10 2.78 -10.14
C LEU A 90 6.15 3.85 -9.06
N VAL A 91 6.31 5.12 -9.46
CA VAL A 91 6.38 6.25 -8.53
C VAL A 91 5.06 6.43 -7.78
N ALA A 92 3.92 6.22 -8.44
CA ALA A 92 2.59 6.28 -7.82
C ALA A 92 2.43 5.27 -6.66
N CYS A 93 3.13 4.14 -6.72
CA CYS A 93 3.08 3.11 -5.68
C CYS A 93 4.00 3.40 -4.48
N LEU A 94 5.00 4.28 -4.63
CA LEU A 94 6.03 4.50 -3.60
C LEU A 94 5.51 5.06 -2.27
N PRO A 95 4.56 6.01 -2.21
CA PRO A 95 4.12 6.58 -0.95
C PRO A 95 3.56 5.51 0.00
N ILE A 96 2.66 4.63 -0.49
CA ILE A 96 2.13 3.54 0.34
C ILE A 96 3.19 2.47 0.64
N THR A 97 4.11 2.21 -0.29
CA THR A 97 5.22 1.27 -0.09
C THR A 97 6.04 1.66 1.14
N VAL A 98 6.50 2.92 1.19
CA VAL A 98 7.40 3.40 2.25
C VAL A 98 6.63 3.67 3.53
N ILE A 99 5.58 4.50 3.46
CA ILE A 99 4.85 4.91 4.65
C ILE A 99 4.04 3.75 5.23
N GLY A 100 3.48 2.86 4.41
CA GLY A 100 2.80 1.66 4.88
C GLY A 100 3.73 0.75 5.69
N PHE A 101 4.95 0.52 5.21
CA PHE A 101 5.95 -0.25 5.96
C PHE A 101 6.31 0.41 7.30
N VAL A 102 6.65 1.69 7.27
CA VAL A 102 7.14 2.41 8.46
C VAL A 102 6.01 2.57 9.48
N SER A 103 4.84 3.04 9.06
CA SER A 103 3.71 3.32 9.95
C SER A 103 3.19 2.07 10.65
N ALA A 104 3.13 0.91 9.99
CA ALA A 104 2.73 -0.35 10.62
C ALA A 104 3.65 -0.74 11.79
N ILE A 105 4.96 -0.54 11.64
CA ILE A 105 5.94 -0.82 12.71
C ILE A 105 5.73 0.12 13.89
N PHE A 106 5.49 1.42 13.64
CA PHE A 106 5.22 2.38 14.71
C PHE A 106 3.86 2.15 15.37
N GLN A 107 2.83 1.82 14.59
CA GLN A 107 1.51 1.49 15.12
C GLN A 107 1.58 0.26 16.01
N GLY A 108 2.34 -0.77 15.62
CA GLY A 108 2.61 -1.93 16.48
C GLY A 108 3.25 -1.55 17.83
N LYS A 109 4.18 -0.58 17.87
CA LYS A 109 4.77 -0.08 19.13
C LYS A 109 3.74 0.63 20.01
N VAL A 110 2.90 1.48 19.42
CA VAL A 110 1.83 2.18 20.15
C VAL A 110 0.80 1.18 20.68
N VAL A 111 0.42 0.21 19.87
CA VAL A 111 -0.46 -0.91 20.25
C VAL A 111 0.10 -1.69 21.43
N MET A 112 1.38 -2.06 21.42
CA MET A 112 2.01 -2.79 22.52
C MET A 112 1.97 -2.00 23.83
N ALA A 113 2.28 -0.69 23.80
CA ALA A 113 2.15 0.17 24.97
C ALA A 113 0.69 0.31 25.43
N GLY A 114 -0.26 0.39 24.50
CA GLY A 114 -1.69 0.40 24.78
C GLY A 114 -2.19 -0.90 25.42
N MET A 115 -1.65 -2.05 25.02
CA MET A 115 -1.94 -3.34 25.65
C MET A 115 -1.50 -3.38 27.11
N GLU A 116 -0.29 -2.88 27.42
CA GLU A 116 0.16 -2.76 28.81
C GLU A 116 -0.77 -1.90 29.66
N MET A 117 -1.27 -0.79 29.11
CA MET A 117 -2.25 0.07 29.78
C MET A 117 -3.55 -0.69 30.07
N CYS A 118 -4.07 -1.45 29.08
CA CYS A 118 -5.31 -2.22 29.22
C CYS A 118 -5.21 -3.37 30.22
N VAL A 119 -4.01 -3.93 30.42
CA VAL A 119 -3.76 -4.97 31.42
C VAL A 119 -3.69 -4.37 32.83
N LYS A 120 -3.13 -3.16 32.98
CA LYS A 120 -3.02 -2.47 34.27
C LYS A 120 -4.32 -1.81 34.71
N GLN A 121 -5.15 -1.38 33.77
CA GLN A 121 -6.38 -0.63 34.02
C GLN A 121 -7.51 -1.10 33.09
N GLU A 122 -8.63 -1.50 33.67
CA GLU A 122 -9.80 -1.91 32.92
C GLU A 122 -10.46 -0.71 32.21
N GLY A 123 -11.13 -0.98 31.08
CA GLY A 123 -11.83 0.05 30.32
C GLY A 123 -10.96 0.96 29.43
N GLN A 124 -9.63 0.76 29.41
CA GLN A 124 -8.72 1.63 28.65
C GLN A 124 -8.52 1.26 27.17
N THR A 125 -9.19 0.20 26.68
CA THR A 125 -9.09 -0.25 25.28
C THR A 125 -9.43 0.85 24.28
N GLY A 126 -10.42 1.70 24.59
CA GLY A 126 -10.79 2.83 23.73
C GLY A 126 -9.68 3.87 23.59
N HIS A 127 -8.99 4.20 24.68
CA HIS A 127 -7.85 5.12 24.65
C HIS A 127 -6.67 4.51 23.89
N ALA A 128 -6.38 3.21 24.09
CA ALA A 128 -5.33 2.51 23.35
C ALA A 128 -5.62 2.50 21.83
N LEU A 129 -6.87 2.27 21.45
CA LEU A 129 -7.33 2.32 20.06
C LEU A 129 -7.15 3.72 19.47
N LEU A 130 -7.60 4.76 20.17
CA LEU A 130 -7.47 6.14 19.70
C LEU A 130 -6.01 6.52 19.44
N MET A 131 -5.10 6.16 20.35
CA MET A 131 -3.67 6.44 20.19
C MET A 131 -3.08 5.69 18.99
N ALA A 132 -3.49 4.45 18.74
CA ALA A 132 -3.05 3.67 17.59
C ALA A 132 -3.56 4.25 16.26
N VAL A 133 -4.80 4.75 16.22
CA VAL A 133 -5.40 5.37 15.02
C VAL A 133 -4.66 6.66 14.62
N LEU A 134 -4.11 7.41 15.57
CA LEU A 134 -3.33 8.62 15.23
C LEU A 134 -2.09 8.31 14.38
N VAL A 135 -1.48 7.14 14.55
CA VAL A 135 -0.38 6.68 13.67
C VAL A 135 -0.91 6.27 12.29
N GLU A 136 -2.13 5.73 12.24
CA GLU A 136 -2.77 5.24 11.02
C GLU A 136 -3.07 6.34 10.00
N ILE A 137 -3.36 7.57 10.45
CA ILE A 137 -3.70 8.70 9.59
C ILE A 137 -2.62 8.93 8.51
N PHE A 138 -1.34 8.78 8.85
CA PHE A 138 -0.24 8.93 7.88
C PHE A 138 -0.24 7.84 6.80
N ALA A 139 -0.63 6.61 7.17
CA ALA A 139 -0.81 5.52 6.22
C ALA A 139 -2.00 5.79 5.29
N ILE A 140 -3.12 6.27 5.83
CA ILE A 140 -4.31 6.62 5.05
C ILE A 140 -4.00 7.72 4.04
N PHE A 141 -3.29 8.78 4.44
CA PHE A 141 -2.88 9.83 3.49
C PHE A 141 -2.02 9.27 2.36
N SER A 142 -1.06 8.40 2.68
CA SER A 142 -0.19 7.79 1.68
C SER A 142 -0.94 6.82 0.77
N PHE A 143 -1.89 6.07 1.31
CA PHE A 143 -2.78 5.20 0.57
C PHE A 143 -3.63 5.98 -0.42
N VAL A 144 -4.32 7.04 0.04
CA VAL A 144 -5.19 7.86 -0.81
C VAL A 144 -4.39 8.49 -1.96
N ILE A 145 -3.21 9.07 -1.67
CA ILE A 145 -2.35 9.64 -2.72
C ILE A 145 -1.91 8.57 -3.72
N SER A 146 -1.48 7.40 -3.26
CA SER A 146 -1.05 6.32 -4.16
C SER A 146 -2.21 5.80 -5.01
N LEU A 147 -3.40 5.65 -4.41
CA LEU A 147 -4.60 5.18 -5.09
C LEU A 147 -5.05 6.16 -6.18
N LEU A 148 -5.14 7.45 -5.85
CA LEU A 148 -5.52 8.48 -6.82
C LEU A 148 -4.48 8.59 -7.95
N ALA A 149 -3.20 8.50 -7.63
CA ALA A 149 -2.13 8.51 -8.62
C ALA A 149 -2.25 7.30 -9.58
N VAL A 150 -2.39 6.08 -9.06
CA VAL A 150 -2.56 4.87 -9.88
C VAL A 150 -3.78 4.95 -10.81
N LEU A 151 -4.90 5.45 -10.32
CA LEU A 151 -6.10 5.65 -11.13
C LEU A 151 -5.91 6.74 -12.19
N GLY A 152 -5.09 7.75 -11.91
CA GLY A 152 -4.82 8.88 -12.81
C GLY A 152 -3.73 8.66 -13.86
N VAL A 153 -2.76 7.77 -13.63
CA VAL A 153 -1.57 7.61 -14.50
C VAL A 153 -1.94 7.37 -15.97
N LEU A 154 -2.95 6.54 -16.25
CA LEU A 154 -3.38 6.23 -17.62
C LEU A 154 -4.58 7.09 -18.10
N GLY A 155 -5.19 7.88 -17.21
CA GLY A 155 -6.34 8.73 -17.51
C GLY A 155 -6.01 10.22 -17.75
N THR A 156 -4.82 10.68 -17.36
CA THR A 156 -4.48 12.12 -17.32
C THR A 156 -3.77 12.64 -18.56
N GLY A 157 -3.61 11.86 -19.63
CA GLY A 157 -3.00 12.39 -20.85
C GLY A 157 -1.58 12.93 -20.61
N ILE A 158 -0.79 12.27 -19.75
CA ILE A 158 0.68 12.42 -19.76
C ILE A 158 1.21 11.72 -21.02
N THR A 159 0.65 12.07 -22.18
CA THR A 159 1.32 12.01 -23.46
C THR A 159 2.30 13.18 -23.46
N MET A 160 3.45 13.01 -22.82
CA MET A 160 4.58 13.86 -23.15
C MET A 160 4.86 13.70 -24.65
N PRO A 161 5.28 14.77 -25.34
CA PRO A 161 5.35 14.80 -26.80
C PRO A 161 6.13 13.58 -27.26
N ALA A 162 5.58 12.88 -28.25
CA ALA A 162 6.25 11.79 -28.93
C ALA A 162 7.71 12.20 -29.09
N GLU A 163 8.62 11.42 -28.49
CA GLU A 163 10.03 11.47 -28.89
C GLU A 163 10.03 11.54 -30.40
N THR A 164 10.69 12.56 -30.94
CA THR A 164 10.83 12.82 -32.36
C THR A 164 11.29 11.55 -33.06
N VAL A 165 10.34 10.72 -33.47
CA VAL A 165 10.52 9.75 -34.54
C VAL A 165 10.73 10.62 -35.75
N ASP A 166 11.98 10.67 -36.19
CA ASP A 166 12.39 11.32 -37.42
C ASP A 166 11.34 11.05 -38.53
N PRO A 167 10.67 12.09 -39.05
CA PRO A 167 9.71 11.95 -40.14
C PRO A 167 10.30 11.39 -41.45
N GLY A 168 11.62 11.18 -41.53
CA GLY A 168 12.34 10.80 -42.74
C GLY A 168 12.36 9.31 -43.13
N ALA A 169 11.86 8.37 -42.31
CA ALA A 169 12.08 6.93 -42.56
C ALA A 169 10.89 6.13 -43.13
N GLY A 170 9.82 6.79 -43.59
CA GLY A 170 8.62 6.07 -44.06
C GLY A 170 7.82 6.75 -45.16
N ALA A 171 8.41 7.71 -45.88
CA ALA A 171 7.85 8.25 -47.12
C ALA A 171 7.85 7.19 -48.22
N ALA A 172 6.95 6.22 -48.14
CA ALA A 172 6.53 5.40 -49.28
C ALA A 172 5.18 4.75 -48.94
N PHE A 173 4.21 4.96 -49.83
CA PHE A 173 2.88 4.31 -49.88
C PHE A 173 1.71 5.01 -49.15
N LEU A 174 1.34 6.19 -49.65
CA LEU A 174 -0.02 6.38 -50.18
C LEU A 174 0.06 6.28 -51.72
N PRO A 175 -0.91 5.66 -52.42
CA PRO A 175 -2.18 6.32 -52.75
C PRO A 175 -3.41 5.39 -52.57
N LEU A 176 -4.51 5.89 -52.02
CA LEU A 176 -5.69 6.43 -52.73
C LEU A 176 -6.50 5.37 -53.49
N VAL A 177 -7.47 4.75 -52.80
CA VAL A 177 -8.91 4.63 -53.16
C VAL A 177 -9.68 4.47 -51.84
#